data_AF-A0A2A2K844-F1
#
_entry.id   AF-A0A2A2K844-F1
#
_cell.length_a   1.000
_cell.length_b   1.000
_cell.length_c   1.000
_cell.angle_alpha   90.00
_cell.angle_beta   90.00
_cell.angle_gamma   90.00
#
_symmetry.space_group_name_H-M   'P 1'
#
loop_
_entity.id
_entity.type
_entity.pdbx_description
1 polymer ?
#
loop_
_entity_poly.entity_id
_entity_poly.type
_entity_poly.pdbx_seq_one_letter_code
_entity_poly.pdbx_strand_id
1 'polypeptide(L)'
;MVLGSSGGSKIAARWPDERIDFAGIGCSPAELTKKRHCGEQARFVTQTDEYVTTLIGYARVSKADGSQVHDLQRDALAAAGVASKHVYEDSASGRRDNRPGLDAALKALRGGDTLVVWKLDRLGRDLRHLVNLVGDLTKREVGLKVLAGEGASIDTTTANGRLVFAIFAGLAEFERELIVERTKAGLASARARGRHGGRPFKMTPAKLRLAQAAMGKPETKVGELCAELGVTRQTLYRHVTPKGEIRPDGEKLLTRRTR
;
A
#
# COMPACT_ATOMS: atom_id res chain seq x y z
N MET A 1 -4.81 72.01 -2.90
CA MET A 1 -5.96 71.60 -2.08
C MET A 1 -6.23 70.14 -2.38
N VAL A 2 -6.51 69.37 -1.34
CA VAL A 2 -6.46 67.90 -1.27
C VAL A 2 -7.75 67.25 -1.84
N LEU A 3 -7.70 65.92 -2.05
CA LEU A 3 -8.79 64.90 -2.03
C LEU A 3 -9.34 64.50 -3.41
N GLY A 4 -9.58 63.23 -3.78
CA GLY A 4 -9.51 61.91 -3.14
C GLY A 4 -9.65 60.83 -4.25
N SER A 5 -8.95 59.69 -4.20
CA SER A 5 -9.30 58.40 -3.58
C SER A 5 -10.65 57.77 -3.98
N SER A 6 -10.57 56.69 -4.77
CA SER A 6 -11.31 55.42 -4.61
C SER A 6 -10.68 54.39 -5.58
N GLY A 7 -10.47 53.12 -5.30
CA GLY A 7 -10.77 52.25 -4.17
C GLY A 7 -10.48 50.83 -4.64
N GLY A 8 -9.27 50.31 -4.37
CA GLY A 8 -8.86 48.94 -4.68
C GLY A 8 -8.69 48.15 -3.39
N SER A 9 -9.72 47.41 -2.99
CA SER A 9 -9.74 46.57 -1.81
C SER A 9 -8.87 45.32 -2.01
N LYS A 10 -7.74 45.21 -1.29
CA LYS A 10 -6.99 43.96 -1.11
C LYS A 10 -7.19 43.49 0.31
N ILE A 11 -7.83 42.34 0.43
CA ILE A 11 -8.09 41.63 1.69
C ILE A 11 -6.78 40.95 2.09
N ALA A 12 -6.13 41.44 3.16
CA ALA A 12 -4.96 40.82 3.77
C ALA A 12 -5.42 39.75 4.77
N ALA A 13 -5.02 38.50 4.54
CA ALA A 13 -5.17 37.44 5.53
C ALA A 13 -4.07 37.55 6.58
N ARG A 14 -4.52 37.67 7.82
CA ARG A 14 -3.80 37.87 9.08
C ARG A 14 -3.23 36.53 9.56
N TRP A 15 -1.91 36.46 9.76
CA TRP A 15 -1.27 35.36 10.49
C TRP A 15 -1.14 35.75 11.97
N PRO A 16 -1.54 34.89 12.92
CA PRO A 16 -1.38 35.16 14.34
C PRO A 16 0.07 34.94 14.80
N ASP A 17 0.47 35.88 15.64
CA ASP A 17 1.73 36.04 16.34
C ASP A 17 1.75 35.15 17.59
N GLU A 18 2.57 34.10 17.60
CA GLU A 18 2.88 33.32 18.80
C GLU A 18 4.40 33.15 18.95
N ARG A 19 4.98 34.19 19.55
CA ARG A 19 5.92 34.14 20.68
C ARG A 19 6.59 32.79 20.97
N ILE A 20 7.89 32.72 20.67
CA ILE A 20 8.83 31.83 21.36
C ILE A 20 9.45 32.65 22.50
N ASP A 21 9.12 32.28 23.74
CA ASP A 21 9.70 32.82 24.97
C ASP A 21 11.20 32.48 25.05
N PHE A 22 12.06 33.49 24.97
CA PHE A 22 13.47 33.41 25.37
C PHE A 22 13.63 33.96 26.79
N ALA A 23 13.21 33.18 27.79
CA ALA A 23 13.55 33.42 29.19
C ALA A 23 14.58 32.36 29.60
N GLY A 24 15.87 32.69 29.48
CA GLY A 24 16.93 31.75 29.89
C GLY A 24 18.38 32.16 29.64
N ILE A 25 18.65 33.36 29.11
CA ILE A 25 20.03 33.88 29.02
C ILE A 25 20.02 35.30 29.56
N GLY A 26 20.33 35.43 30.84
CA GLY A 26 20.64 36.72 31.45
C GLY A 26 21.96 37.22 30.88
N CYS A 27 21.91 38.12 29.90
CA CYS A 27 23.04 38.97 29.53
C CYS A 27 22.51 40.27 28.96
N SER A 28 22.88 41.39 29.58
CA SER A 28 22.46 42.74 29.18
C SER A 28 23.25 43.19 27.92
N PRO A 29 22.66 44.02 27.03
CA PRO A 29 23.28 44.42 25.75
C PRO A 29 24.53 45.34 25.84
N ALA A 30 25.15 45.52 26.99
CA ALA A 30 26.21 46.52 27.20
C ALA A 30 27.66 46.04 26.96
N GLU A 31 27.89 44.79 26.57
CA GLU A 31 29.25 44.21 26.50
C GLU A 31 29.75 43.91 25.08
N LEU A 32 29.19 44.56 24.05
CA LEU A 32 29.56 44.31 22.65
C LEU A 32 30.62 45.25 22.06
N THR A 33 31.39 45.96 22.89
CA THR A 33 32.49 46.81 22.38
C THR A 33 33.71 46.86 23.30
N LYS A 34 34.46 45.76 23.43
CA LYS A 34 35.93 45.81 23.63
C LYS A 34 36.55 44.42 23.69
N LYS A 35 37.32 44.11 22.63
CA LYS A 35 38.71 43.60 22.66
C LYS A 35 38.94 42.67 21.46
N ARG A 36 39.46 43.28 20.41
CA ARG A 36 40.44 42.65 19.53
C ARG A 36 41.67 42.31 20.37
N HIS A 37 42.36 41.23 20.02
CA HIS A 37 43.62 40.70 20.57
C HIS A 37 43.49 39.72 21.75
N CYS A 38 43.54 38.42 21.46
CA CYS A 38 44.70 37.57 21.76
C CYS A 38 44.43 36.19 21.17
N GLY A 39 45.43 35.55 20.55
CA GLY A 39 45.28 34.25 19.93
C GLY A 39 45.18 33.16 20.98
N GLU A 40 44.19 32.28 20.84
CA GLU A 40 44.23 30.97 21.46
C GLU A 40 43.41 29.99 20.63
N GLN A 41 43.99 28.82 20.44
CA GLN A 41 43.59 27.79 19.49
C GLN A 41 42.20 27.23 19.81
N ALA A 42 41.15 27.81 19.23
CA ALA A 42 39.89 27.10 19.09
C ALA A 42 40.04 26.09 17.95
N ARG A 43 40.54 24.90 18.28
CA ARG A 43 40.35 23.71 17.43
C ARG A 43 38.84 23.49 17.30
N PHE A 44 38.26 24.05 16.26
CA PHE A 44 36.97 23.62 15.75
C PHE A 44 37.16 22.20 15.24
N VAL A 45 36.93 21.22 16.11
CA VAL A 45 36.67 19.85 15.70
C VAL A 45 35.34 19.93 14.94
N THR A 46 35.42 20.01 13.62
CA THR A 46 34.26 19.77 12.75
C THR A 46 33.93 18.29 12.89
N GLN A 47 33.11 17.98 13.89
CA GLN A 47 32.54 16.66 14.06
C GLN A 47 31.51 16.47 12.93
N THR A 48 32.00 16.07 11.76
CA THR A 48 31.18 15.37 10.77
C THR A 48 30.81 14.05 11.43
N ASP A 49 29.63 14.02 12.04
CA ASP A 49 28.95 12.77 12.36
C ASP A 49 28.77 12.04 11.01
N GLU A 50 29.69 11.13 10.70
CA GLU A 50 29.52 10.14 9.64
C GLU A 50 28.31 9.30 10.03
N TYR A 51 27.11 9.77 9.67
CA TYR A 51 25.94 8.92 9.61
C TYR A 51 26.26 7.82 8.60
N VAL A 52 26.66 6.65 9.11
CA VAL A 52 26.92 5.47 8.31
C VAL A 52 25.59 5.03 7.70
N THR A 53 25.31 5.54 6.51
CA THR A 53 24.14 5.15 5.71
C THR A 53 24.29 3.67 5.39
N THR A 54 23.46 2.85 6.04
CA THR A 54 23.55 1.40 5.83
C THR A 54 22.85 1.06 4.52
N LEU A 55 23.59 0.46 3.60
CA LEU A 55 23.07 -0.03 2.34
C LEU A 55 22.62 -1.49 2.52
N ILE A 56 21.35 -1.75 2.25
CA ILE A 56 20.78 -3.11 2.25
C ILE A 56 20.51 -3.51 0.82
N GLY A 57 21.06 -4.64 0.38
CA GLY A 57 20.88 -5.15 -0.98
C GLY A 57 19.75 -6.17 -1.04
N TYR A 58 18.96 -6.13 -2.11
CA TYR A 58 18.04 -7.22 -2.43
C TYR A 58 18.24 -7.71 -3.86
N ALA A 59 18.41 -9.03 -4.01
CA ALA A 59 18.55 -9.73 -5.27
C ALA A 59 17.48 -10.81 -5.42
N ARG A 60 16.99 -10.99 -6.65
CA ARG A 60 16.04 -12.05 -6.97
C ARG A 60 16.51 -12.81 -8.19
N VAL A 61 16.64 -14.11 -8.05
CA VAL A 61 17.07 -15.00 -9.13
C VAL A 61 15.95 -15.98 -9.47
N SER A 62 15.61 -16.08 -10.75
CA SER A 62 14.75 -17.16 -11.23
C SER A 62 15.62 -18.39 -11.50
N LYS A 63 15.17 -19.60 -11.13
CA LYS A 63 15.89 -20.83 -11.50
C LYS A 63 16.04 -21.01 -13.03
N ALA A 64 15.23 -20.31 -13.83
CA ALA A 64 15.31 -20.31 -15.28
C ALA A 64 16.46 -19.43 -15.84
N ASP A 65 16.97 -18.46 -15.07
CA ASP A 65 17.94 -17.48 -15.54
C ASP A 65 19.41 -17.97 -15.40
N GLY A 66 19.63 -19.20 -14.90
CA GLY A 66 20.96 -19.80 -14.74
C GLY A 66 21.82 -19.16 -13.64
N SER A 67 22.97 -19.78 -13.32
CA SER A 67 23.89 -19.29 -12.28
C SER A 67 24.56 -17.96 -12.63
N GLN A 68 24.77 -17.68 -13.92
CA GLN A 68 25.49 -16.48 -14.35
C GLN A 68 24.75 -15.17 -14.05
N VAL A 69 23.41 -15.20 -13.97
CA VAL A 69 22.60 -14.02 -13.60
C VAL A 69 22.63 -13.76 -12.09
N HIS A 70 23.04 -14.75 -11.30
CA HIS A 70 23.20 -14.62 -9.85
C HIS A 70 24.48 -13.87 -9.49
N ASP A 71 25.59 -14.23 -10.12
CA ASP A 71 26.90 -13.62 -9.86
C ASP A 71 26.91 -12.15 -10.31
N LEU A 72 26.34 -11.85 -11.48
CA LEU A 72 26.19 -10.47 -11.97
C LEU A 72 25.40 -9.55 -11.02
N GLN A 73 24.40 -10.09 -10.31
CA GLN A 73 23.63 -9.32 -9.32
C GLN A 73 24.45 -9.03 -8.08
N ARG A 74 25.17 -10.03 -7.58
CA ARG A 74 26.01 -9.90 -6.37
C ARG A 74 27.17 -8.96 -6.62
N ASP A 75 27.80 -9.06 -7.79
CA ASP A 75 28.89 -8.17 -8.20
C ASP A 75 28.41 -6.73 -8.33
N ALA A 76 27.23 -6.50 -8.91
CA ALA A 76 26.64 -5.18 -9.00
C ALA A 76 26.31 -4.57 -7.62
N LEU A 77 25.74 -5.38 -6.71
CA LEU A 77 25.45 -4.95 -5.34
C LEU A 77 26.73 -4.66 -4.54
N ALA A 78 27.76 -5.49 -4.70
CA ALA A 78 29.07 -5.29 -4.09
C ALA A 78 29.74 -4.01 -4.63
N ALA A 79 29.71 -3.79 -5.95
CA ALA A 79 30.21 -2.57 -6.58
C ALA A 79 29.47 -1.31 -6.13
N ALA A 80 28.18 -1.44 -5.75
CA ALA A 80 27.40 -0.36 -5.18
C ALA A 80 27.69 -0.08 -3.69
N GLY A 81 28.61 -0.82 -3.07
CA GLY A 81 29.02 -0.64 -1.67
C GLY A 81 28.15 -1.38 -0.65
N VAL A 82 27.30 -2.31 -1.08
CA VAL A 82 26.49 -3.12 -0.16
C VAL A 82 27.38 -4.16 0.52
N ALA A 83 27.41 -4.16 1.85
CA ALA A 83 28.11 -5.19 2.59
C ALA A 83 27.45 -6.57 2.36
N SER A 84 28.24 -7.61 2.13
CA SER A 84 27.75 -8.97 1.83
C SER A 84 26.76 -9.52 2.86
N LYS A 85 26.95 -9.18 4.14
CA LYS A 85 26.05 -9.55 5.26
C LYS A 85 24.68 -8.84 5.23
N HIS A 86 24.52 -7.79 4.43
CA HIS A 86 23.28 -7.02 4.23
C HIS A 86 22.63 -7.31 2.86
N VAL A 87 23.08 -8.34 2.14
CA VAL A 87 22.45 -8.79 0.89
C VAL A 87 21.43 -9.86 1.21
N TYR A 88 20.17 -9.61 0.84
CA TYR A 88 19.06 -10.55 0.96
C TYR A 88 18.70 -11.09 -0.42
N GLU A 89 18.46 -12.39 -0.51
CA GLU A 89 18.29 -13.07 -1.79
C GLU A 89 17.03 -13.94 -1.77
N ASP A 90 16.28 -13.92 -2.86
CA ASP A 90 15.15 -14.82 -3.09
C ASP A 90 15.32 -15.63 -4.38
N SER A 91 15.06 -16.93 -4.30
CA SER A 91 15.04 -17.83 -5.46
C SER A 91 13.60 -18.13 -5.88
N ALA A 92 13.23 -17.74 -7.09
CA ALA A 92 11.94 -18.07 -7.69
C ALA A 92 11.99 -19.47 -8.32
N SER A 93 11.30 -20.43 -7.70
CA SER A 93 10.99 -21.74 -8.31
C SER A 93 9.49 -21.98 -8.36
N GLY A 94 8.92 -21.95 -9.57
CA GLY A 94 7.51 -22.25 -9.81
C GLY A 94 6.53 -21.15 -9.41
N ARG A 95 5.24 -21.50 -9.35
CA ARG A 95 4.08 -20.59 -9.17
C ARG A 95 3.94 -20.01 -7.76
N ARG A 96 4.79 -20.40 -6.80
CA ARG A 96 4.74 -19.90 -5.42
C ARG A 96 5.68 -18.71 -5.29
N ASP A 97 5.10 -17.59 -4.89
CA ASP A 97 5.69 -16.27 -5.00
C ASP A 97 5.97 -15.67 -3.60
N ASN A 98 6.20 -16.53 -2.60
CA ASN A 98 6.64 -16.09 -1.29
C ASN A 98 8.06 -15.52 -1.41
N ARG A 99 8.27 -14.31 -0.88
CA ARG A 99 9.54 -13.56 -0.94
C ARG A 99 10.07 -13.33 0.48
N PRO A 100 10.47 -14.41 1.19
CA PRO A 100 10.97 -14.29 2.55
C PRO A 100 12.23 -13.42 2.64
N GLY A 101 13.08 -13.40 1.60
CA GLY A 101 14.25 -12.55 1.52
C GLY A 101 13.90 -11.05 1.44
N LEU A 102 12.94 -10.68 0.60
CA LEU A 102 12.44 -9.30 0.55
C LEU A 102 11.82 -8.87 1.88
N ASP A 103 11.00 -9.73 2.49
CA ASP A 103 10.37 -9.44 3.78
C ASP A 103 11.40 -9.25 4.90
N ALA A 104 12.48 -10.05 4.89
CA ALA A 104 13.58 -9.90 5.82
C ALA A 104 14.35 -8.59 5.59
N ALA A 105 14.64 -8.24 4.34
CA ALA A 105 15.27 -6.97 3.99
C ALA A 105 14.43 -5.77 4.47
N LEU A 106 13.12 -5.79 4.22
CA LEU A 106 12.20 -4.72 4.63
C LEU A 106 12.10 -4.56 6.15
N LYS A 107 12.26 -5.66 6.91
CA LYS A 107 12.31 -5.63 8.39
C LYS A 107 13.64 -5.12 8.92
N ALA A 108 14.74 -5.37 8.21
CA ALA A 108 16.07 -4.93 8.61
C ALA A 108 16.29 -3.41 8.42
N LEU A 109 15.60 -2.80 7.44
CA LEU A 109 15.71 -1.37 7.13
C LEU A 109 15.26 -0.47 8.29
N ARG A 110 16.05 0.56 8.58
CA ARG A 110 15.76 1.65 9.53
C ARG A 110 15.73 2.98 8.80
N GLY A 111 15.19 4.02 9.44
CA GLY A 111 15.20 5.37 8.87
C GLY A 111 16.64 5.85 8.62
N GLY A 112 16.88 6.43 7.45
CA GLY A 112 18.20 6.80 6.95
C GLY A 112 18.92 5.73 6.14
N ASP A 113 18.46 4.48 6.15
CA ASP A 113 19.03 3.41 5.32
C ASP A 113 18.63 3.55 3.85
N THR A 114 19.35 2.89 2.95
CA THR A 114 18.98 2.81 1.54
C THR A 114 18.87 1.35 1.09
N LEU A 115 17.72 1.00 0.54
CA LEU A 115 17.50 -0.26 -0.15
C LEU A 115 18.06 -0.17 -1.57
N VAL A 116 19.03 -1.03 -1.87
CA VAL A 116 19.67 -1.12 -3.17
C VAL A 116 19.15 -2.37 -3.88
N VAL A 117 18.65 -2.19 -5.10
CA VAL A 117 18.19 -3.30 -5.95
C VAL A 117 18.81 -3.25 -7.32
N TRP A 118 19.01 -4.41 -7.93
CA TRP A 118 19.59 -4.46 -9.27
C TRP A 118 18.63 -3.91 -10.32
N LYS A 119 17.39 -4.40 -10.37
CA LYS A 119 16.35 -3.97 -11.32
C LYS A 119 14.98 -3.88 -10.65
N LEU A 120 14.13 -2.98 -11.14
CA LEU A 120 12.79 -2.74 -10.57
C LEU A 120 11.82 -3.91 -10.77
N ASP A 121 11.94 -4.67 -11.85
CA ASP A 121 11.10 -5.85 -12.11
C ASP A 121 11.25 -6.93 -11.03
N ARG A 122 12.35 -6.88 -10.26
CA ARG A 122 12.64 -7.80 -9.16
C ARG A 122 12.00 -7.37 -7.83
N LEU A 123 11.64 -6.10 -7.67
CA LEU A 123 11.05 -5.53 -6.44
C LEU A 123 9.52 -5.68 -6.41
N GLY A 124 8.85 -5.50 -7.56
CA GLY A 124 7.40 -5.56 -7.71
C GLY A 124 6.87 -6.88 -8.29
N ARG A 125 5.54 -7.08 -8.24
CA ARG A 125 4.82 -7.98 -9.17
C ARG A 125 4.17 -7.17 -10.29
N ASP A 126 3.67 -6.00 -9.89
CA ASP A 126 3.01 -5.01 -10.72
C ASP A 126 3.49 -3.62 -10.31
N LEU A 127 3.31 -2.63 -11.19
CA LEU A 127 3.65 -1.22 -10.91
C LEU A 127 3.00 -0.73 -9.61
N ARG A 128 1.76 -1.13 -9.32
CA ARG A 128 1.06 -0.77 -8.08
C ARG A 128 1.77 -1.28 -6.82
N HIS A 129 2.22 -2.53 -6.85
CA HIS A 129 2.96 -3.10 -5.72
C HIS A 129 4.27 -2.34 -5.50
N LEU A 130 4.94 -1.97 -6.58
CA LEU A 130 6.15 -1.17 -6.53
C LEU A 130 5.88 0.21 -5.92
N VAL A 131 4.85 0.93 -6.41
CA VAL A 131 4.50 2.26 -5.93
C VAL A 131 4.19 2.27 -4.43
N ASN A 132 3.39 1.30 -3.98
CA ASN A 132 3.06 1.17 -2.56
C ASN A 132 4.31 0.89 -1.70
N LEU A 133 5.15 -0.05 -2.13
CA LEU A 133 6.35 -0.43 -1.39
C LEU A 133 7.28 0.77 -1.23
N VAL A 134 7.54 1.52 -2.30
CA VAL A 134 8.42 2.68 -2.25
C VAL A 134 7.78 3.86 -1.51
N GLY A 135 6.46 4.02 -1.60
CA GLY A 135 5.72 4.96 -0.76
C GLY A 135 5.90 4.65 0.73
N ASP A 136 5.85 3.37 1.12
CA ASP A 136 6.07 2.95 2.50
C ASP A 136 7.53 3.09 2.93
N LEU A 137 8.51 2.85 2.05
CA LEU A 137 9.92 3.15 2.31
C LEU A 137 10.13 4.65 2.54
N THR A 138 9.52 5.50 1.71
CA THR A 138 9.62 6.96 1.83
C THR A 138 9.05 7.45 3.16
N LYS A 139 7.90 6.92 3.60
CA LYS A 139 7.32 7.24 4.92
C LYS A 139 8.22 6.84 6.10
N ARG A 140 9.05 5.81 5.90
CA ARG A 140 10.03 5.33 6.88
C ARG A 140 11.38 6.03 6.78
N GLU A 141 11.49 7.06 5.93
CA GLU A 141 12.74 7.77 5.65
C GLU A 141 13.83 6.84 5.08
N VAL A 142 13.41 5.82 4.33
CA VAL A 142 14.31 4.85 3.68
C VAL A 142 14.44 5.20 2.20
N GLY A 143 15.68 5.31 1.73
CA GLY A 143 16.00 5.49 0.31
C GLY A 143 15.81 4.21 -0.50
N LEU A 144 15.50 4.36 -1.78
CA LEU A 144 15.56 3.30 -2.78
C LEU A 144 16.54 3.72 -3.87
N LYS A 145 17.47 2.82 -4.19
CA LYS A 145 18.40 2.97 -5.31
C LYS A 145 18.32 1.76 -6.23
N VAL A 146 18.18 2.02 -7.53
CA VAL A 146 18.14 0.99 -8.57
C VAL A 146 19.43 1.06 -9.39
N LEU A 147 20.11 -0.07 -9.58
CA LEU A 147 21.44 -0.10 -10.21
C LEU A 147 21.41 -0.28 -11.74
N ALA A 148 20.41 -0.96 -12.29
CA ALA A 148 20.39 -1.36 -13.69
C ALA A 148 18.97 -1.41 -14.30
N GLY A 149 18.94 -1.39 -15.64
CA GLY A 149 17.71 -1.45 -16.44
C GLY A 149 17.01 -0.09 -16.61
N GLU A 150 15.77 -0.10 -17.08
CA GLU A 150 14.96 1.11 -17.35
C GLU A 150 14.68 1.95 -16.09
N GLY A 151 14.96 1.40 -14.91
CA GLY A 151 14.81 2.07 -13.62
C GLY A 151 16.09 2.67 -13.04
N ALA A 152 17.23 2.59 -13.73
CA ALA A 152 18.52 3.02 -13.16
C ALA A 152 18.59 4.52 -12.79
N SER A 153 17.68 5.34 -13.31
CA SER A 153 17.51 6.75 -12.94
C SER A 153 16.69 6.96 -11.66
N ILE A 154 16.10 5.90 -11.10
CA ILE A 154 15.26 5.96 -9.91
C ILE A 154 16.15 5.79 -8.67
N ASP A 155 16.53 6.94 -8.14
CA ASP A 155 17.17 7.08 -6.83
C ASP A 155 16.36 8.05 -5.96
N THR A 156 15.57 7.52 -5.02
CA THR A 156 14.70 8.33 -4.15
C THR A 156 15.48 9.10 -3.07
N THR A 157 16.79 8.90 -2.96
CA THR A 157 17.65 9.77 -2.13
C THR A 157 17.84 11.14 -2.80
N THR A 158 17.71 11.21 -4.13
CA THR A 158 17.84 12.45 -4.90
C THR A 158 16.49 13.15 -5.12
N ALA A 159 16.50 14.49 -5.22
CA ALA A 159 15.29 15.26 -5.50
C ALA A 159 14.66 14.89 -6.86
N ASN A 160 15.50 14.63 -7.87
CA ASN A 160 15.03 14.24 -9.21
C ASN A 160 14.38 12.84 -9.18
N GLY A 161 15.01 11.86 -8.53
CA GLY A 161 14.44 10.51 -8.44
C GLY A 161 13.15 10.48 -7.61
N ARG A 162 13.01 11.32 -6.57
CA ARG A 162 11.72 11.51 -5.87
C ARG A 162 10.63 12.07 -6.78
N LEU A 163 10.95 13.07 -7.61
CA LEU A 163 9.98 13.64 -8.55
C LEU A 163 9.54 12.61 -9.59
N VAL A 164 10.48 11.93 -10.23
CA VAL A 164 10.19 10.89 -11.23
C VAL A 164 9.33 9.79 -10.61
N PHE A 165 9.67 9.36 -9.39
CA PHE A 165 8.88 8.37 -8.68
C PHE A 165 7.46 8.87 -8.35
N ALA A 166 7.30 10.12 -7.92
CA ALA A 166 5.98 10.70 -7.64
C ALA A 166 5.08 10.75 -8.90
N ILE A 167 5.66 11.01 -10.07
CA ILE A 167 4.93 10.97 -11.35
C ILE A 167 4.46 9.54 -11.64
N PHE A 168 5.33 8.55 -11.50
CA PHE A 168 4.95 7.14 -11.69
C PHE A 168 3.90 6.68 -10.67
N ALA A 169 3.98 7.17 -9.43
CA ALA A 169 2.98 6.90 -8.40
C ALA A 169 1.60 7.45 -8.81
N GLY A 170 1.55 8.72 -9.24
CA GLY A 170 0.31 9.34 -9.71
C GLY A 170 -0.28 8.65 -10.94
N LEU A 171 0.56 8.22 -11.90
CA LEU A 171 0.10 7.48 -13.07
C LEU A 171 -0.50 6.11 -12.69
N ALA A 172 0.10 5.41 -11.72
CA ALA A 172 -0.40 4.13 -11.23
C ALA A 172 -1.75 4.26 -10.50
N GLU A 173 -1.95 5.37 -9.77
CA GLU A 173 -3.23 5.70 -9.15
C GLU A 173 -4.30 6.02 -10.20
N PHE A 174 -3.97 6.84 -11.19
CA PHE A 174 -4.86 7.18 -12.29
C PHE A 174 -5.34 5.95 -13.09
N GLU A 175 -4.42 5.03 -13.44
CA GLU A 175 -4.78 3.79 -14.13
C GLU A 175 -5.77 2.94 -13.31
N ARG A 176 -5.56 2.89 -11.98
CA ARG A 176 -6.47 2.17 -11.07
C ARG A 176 -7.87 2.78 -11.09
N GLU A 177 -7.96 4.10 -11.02
CA GLU A 177 -9.25 4.81 -11.03
C GLU A 177 -10.01 4.53 -12.33
N LEU A 178 -9.32 4.57 -13.48
CA LEU A 178 -9.92 4.21 -14.78
C LEU A 178 -10.44 2.78 -14.82
N ILE A 179 -9.69 1.80 -14.29
CA ILE A 179 -10.14 0.40 -14.23
C ILE A 179 -11.39 0.28 -13.36
N VAL A 180 -11.41 0.96 -12.20
CA VAL A 180 -12.55 0.94 -11.28
C VAL A 180 -13.78 1.58 -11.93
N GLU A 181 -13.62 2.73 -12.58
CA GLU A 181 -14.68 3.44 -13.29
C GLU A 181 -15.28 2.55 -14.39
N ARG A 182 -14.44 1.98 -15.25
CA ARG A 182 -14.88 1.08 -16.32
C ARG A 182 -15.61 -0.14 -15.78
N THR A 183 -15.12 -0.72 -14.68
CA THR A 183 -15.76 -1.88 -14.04
C THR A 183 -17.13 -1.51 -13.47
N LYS A 184 -17.26 -0.35 -12.81
CA LYS A 184 -18.55 0.15 -12.30
C LYS A 184 -19.53 0.41 -13.43
N ALA A 185 -19.10 1.06 -14.51
CA ALA A 185 -19.92 1.29 -15.70
C ALA A 185 -20.37 -0.03 -16.35
N GLY A 186 -19.46 -1.00 -16.48
CA GLY A 186 -19.77 -2.33 -16.98
C GLY A 186 -20.79 -3.08 -16.12
N LEU A 187 -20.64 -3.03 -14.78
CA LEU A 187 -21.59 -3.62 -13.84
C LEU A 187 -22.96 -2.92 -13.88
N ALA A 188 -22.99 -1.60 -14.01
CA ALA A 188 -24.24 -0.84 -14.16
C ALA A 188 -24.98 -1.24 -15.45
N SER A 189 -24.26 -1.31 -16.58
CA SER A 189 -24.79 -1.79 -17.86
C SER A 189 -25.28 -3.24 -17.80
N ALA A 190 -24.55 -4.12 -17.11
CA ALA A 190 -24.97 -5.51 -16.91
C ALA A 190 -26.26 -5.60 -16.08
N ARG A 191 -26.36 -4.84 -14.98
CA ARG A 191 -27.56 -4.77 -14.14
C ARG A 191 -28.77 -4.22 -14.88
N ALA A 192 -28.58 -3.19 -15.71
CA ALA A 192 -29.65 -2.66 -16.56
C ALA A 192 -30.19 -3.71 -17.55
N ARG A 193 -29.32 -4.62 -18.01
CA ARG A 193 -29.69 -5.80 -18.83
C ARG A 193 -30.15 -7.00 -18.01
N GLY A 194 -30.42 -6.84 -16.71
CA GLY A 194 -30.92 -7.90 -15.83
C GLY A 194 -29.85 -8.87 -15.30
N ARG A 195 -28.57 -8.67 -15.61
CA ARG A 195 -27.46 -9.47 -15.07
C ARG A 195 -26.97 -8.85 -13.76
N HIS A 196 -27.48 -9.35 -12.64
CA HIS A 196 -27.18 -8.81 -11.30
C HIS A 196 -25.87 -9.32 -10.67
N GLY A 197 -25.28 -10.39 -11.22
CA GLY A 197 -24.05 -11.00 -10.70
C GLY A 197 -24.23 -11.69 -9.34
N GLY A 198 -23.12 -12.05 -8.70
CA GLY A 198 -23.11 -12.70 -7.38
C GLY A 198 -23.22 -14.23 -7.42
N ARG A 199 -23.08 -14.86 -6.25
CA ARG A 199 -23.18 -16.32 -6.09
C ARG A 199 -24.64 -16.76 -6.26
N PRO A 200 -24.95 -17.75 -7.12
CA PRO A 200 -26.29 -18.29 -7.25
C PRO A 200 -26.84 -18.80 -5.91
N PHE A 201 -28.13 -18.57 -5.65
CA PHE A 201 -28.78 -19.10 -4.46
C PHE A 201 -28.91 -20.62 -4.55
N LYS A 202 -28.53 -21.33 -3.48
CA LYS A 202 -28.66 -22.80 -3.41
C LYS A 202 -30.10 -23.26 -3.17
N MET A 203 -30.91 -22.44 -2.49
CA MET A 203 -32.35 -22.67 -2.31
C MET A 203 -33.10 -22.13 -3.53
N THR A 204 -33.99 -22.94 -4.09
CA THR A 204 -34.88 -22.57 -5.20
C THR A 204 -36.34 -22.65 -4.73
N PRO A 205 -37.30 -22.00 -5.43
CA PRO A 205 -38.71 -22.08 -5.06
C PRO A 205 -39.23 -23.52 -4.98
N ALA A 206 -38.76 -24.40 -5.87
CA ALA A 206 -39.07 -25.83 -5.84
C ALA A 206 -38.56 -26.50 -4.55
N LYS A 207 -37.28 -26.27 -4.20
CA LYS A 207 -36.70 -26.80 -2.95
C LYS A 207 -37.40 -26.24 -1.72
N LEU A 208 -37.83 -24.98 -1.76
CA LEU A 208 -38.55 -24.36 -0.66
C LEU A 208 -39.91 -25.03 -0.43
N ARG A 209 -40.66 -25.33 -1.50
CA ARG A 209 -41.94 -26.06 -1.41
C ARG A 209 -41.75 -27.48 -0.88
N LEU A 210 -40.71 -28.18 -1.35
CA LEU A 210 -40.36 -29.51 -0.84
C LEU A 210 -40.00 -29.47 0.64
N ALA A 211 -39.17 -28.50 1.04
CA ALA A 211 -38.83 -28.25 2.44
C ALA A 211 -40.09 -27.96 3.27
N GLN A 212 -41.00 -27.12 2.77
CA GLN A 212 -42.25 -26.78 3.45
C GLN A 212 -43.11 -28.04 3.72
N ALA A 213 -43.24 -28.93 2.73
CA ALA A 213 -44.06 -30.14 2.83
C ALA A 213 -43.41 -31.27 3.67
N ALA A 214 -42.08 -31.28 3.77
CA ALA A 214 -41.34 -32.24 4.58
C ALA A 214 -41.26 -31.80 6.05
N MET A 215 -41.07 -30.50 6.29
CA MET A 215 -41.00 -29.93 7.63
C MET A 215 -42.37 -30.00 8.34
N GLY A 216 -42.37 -30.11 9.67
CA GLY A 216 -43.60 -30.28 10.45
C GLY A 216 -44.12 -31.72 10.57
N LYS A 217 -43.56 -32.68 9.82
CA LYS A 217 -43.85 -34.11 10.00
C LYS A 217 -42.93 -34.71 11.09
N PRO A 218 -43.45 -35.55 12.01
CA PRO A 218 -42.65 -36.17 13.07
C PRO A 218 -41.48 -37.02 12.56
N GLU A 219 -41.65 -37.64 11.39
CA GLU A 219 -40.70 -38.56 10.74
C GLU A 219 -39.48 -37.84 10.10
N THR A 220 -39.54 -36.52 9.93
CA THR A 220 -38.56 -35.81 9.10
C THR A 220 -37.26 -35.53 9.86
N LYS A 221 -36.18 -36.19 9.43
CA LYS A 221 -34.82 -35.88 9.88
C LYS A 221 -34.23 -34.73 9.08
N VAL A 222 -34.06 -33.58 9.74
CA VAL A 222 -33.56 -32.34 9.12
C VAL A 222 -32.18 -32.51 8.46
N GLY A 223 -31.31 -33.36 9.02
CA GLY A 223 -30.00 -33.64 8.44
C GLY A 223 -30.06 -34.30 7.07
N GLU A 224 -30.92 -35.31 6.92
CA GLU A 224 -31.12 -36.06 5.67
C GLU A 224 -31.80 -35.17 4.63
N LEU A 225 -32.83 -34.41 5.04
CA LEU A 225 -33.50 -33.41 4.19
C LEU A 225 -32.52 -32.36 3.64
N CYS A 226 -31.58 -31.87 4.46
CA CYS A 226 -30.56 -30.92 4.02
C CYS A 226 -29.60 -31.53 2.99
N ALA A 227 -29.20 -32.80 3.17
CA ALA A 227 -28.33 -33.50 2.24
C ALA A 227 -29.01 -33.67 0.87
N GLU A 228 -30.27 -34.09 0.87
CA GLU A 228 -31.07 -34.29 -0.34
C GLU A 228 -31.33 -32.98 -1.10
N LEU A 229 -31.64 -31.90 -0.37
CA LEU A 229 -31.83 -30.57 -0.97
C LEU A 229 -30.50 -29.89 -1.35
N GLY A 230 -29.34 -30.41 -0.92
CA GLY A 230 -28.02 -29.85 -1.16
C GLY A 230 -27.80 -28.48 -0.48
N VAL A 231 -28.47 -28.24 0.65
CA VAL A 231 -28.41 -26.98 1.42
C VAL A 231 -27.96 -27.24 2.86
N THR A 232 -27.34 -26.25 3.50
CA THR A 232 -26.98 -26.38 4.92
C THR A 232 -28.22 -26.21 5.81
N ARG A 233 -28.19 -26.76 7.03
CA ARG A 233 -29.24 -26.55 8.05
C ARG A 233 -29.53 -25.07 8.27
N GLN A 234 -28.49 -24.25 8.30
CA GLN A 234 -28.62 -22.79 8.41
C GLN A 234 -29.39 -22.17 7.24
N THR A 235 -29.14 -22.63 6.00
CA THR A 235 -29.86 -22.14 4.82
C THR A 235 -31.33 -22.56 4.85
N LEU A 236 -31.61 -23.79 5.29
CA LEU A 236 -32.97 -24.31 5.46
C LEU A 236 -33.75 -23.52 6.50
N TYR A 237 -33.22 -23.37 7.72
CA TYR A 237 -33.89 -22.65 8.82
C TYR A 237 -34.01 -21.15 8.61
N ARG A 238 -33.20 -20.56 7.72
CA ARG A 238 -33.39 -19.17 7.30
C ARG A 238 -34.68 -18.99 6.49
N HIS A 239 -35.17 -20.04 5.82
CA HIS A 239 -36.29 -19.95 4.89
C HIS A 239 -37.56 -20.66 5.38
N VAL A 240 -37.45 -21.68 6.24
CA VAL A 240 -38.58 -22.45 6.78
C VAL A 240 -38.39 -22.71 8.28
N THR A 241 -39.47 -22.63 9.07
CA THR A 241 -39.46 -22.98 10.50
C THR A 241 -39.47 -24.51 10.70
N PRO A 242 -39.11 -25.02 11.90
CA PRO A 242 -39.26 -26.45 12.22
C PRO A 242 -40.66 -27.01 11.98
N LYS A 243 -41.69 -26.16 12.07
CA LYS A 243 -43.11 -26.51 11.87
C LYS A 243 -43.57 -26.47 10.40
N GLY A 244 -42.68 -26.09 9.46
CA GLY A 244 -43.03 -25.97 8.04
C GLY A 244 -43.61 -24.62 7.63
N GLU A 245 -43.55 -23.60 8.49
CA GLU A 245 -44.00 -22.25 8.15
C GLU A 245 -42.89 -21.49 7.40
N ILE A 246 -43.27 -20.71 6.39
CA ILE A 246 -42.30 -19.94 5.60
C ILE A 246 -41.83 -18.72 6.40
N ARG A 247 -40.53 -18.46 6.39
CA ARG A 247 -39.92 -17.26 6.97
C ARG A 247 -39.82 -16.11 5.96
N PRO A 248 -39.57 -14.86 6.39
CA PRO A 248 -39.50 -13.70 5.48
C PRO A 248 -38.54 -13.88 4.30
N ASP A 249 -37.41 -14.58 4.49
CA ASP A 249 -36.48 -14.84 3.39
C ASP A 249 -36.96 -15.91 2.40
N GLY A 250 -37.83 -16.83 2.84
CA GLY A 250 -38.54 -17.76 1.96
C GLY A 250 -39.63 -17.05 1.16
N GLU A 251 -40.35 -16.10 1.76
CA GLU A 251 -41.34 -15.26 1.06
C GLU A 251 -40.68 -14.42 -0.04
N LYS A 252 -39.53 -13.80 0.24
CA LYS A 252 -38.72 -13.09 -0.78
C LYS A 252 -38.31 -14.00 -1.94
N LEU A 253 -38.13 -15.29 -1.69
CA LEU A 253 -37.72 -16.27 -2.70
C LEU A 253 -38.89 -16.68 -3.60
N LEU A 254 -40.11 -16.71 -3.07
CA LEU A 254 -41.34 -16.99 -3.83
C LEU A 254 -41.84 -15.77 -4.61
N THR A 255 -41.65 -14.57 -4.07
CA THR A 255 -42.08 -13.30 -4.69
C THR A 255 -41.12 -12.80 -5.76
N ARG A 256 -39.85 -13.22 -5.74
CA ARG A 256 -38.93 -13.03 -6.86
C ARG A 256 -39.47 -13.82 -8.06
N ARG A 257 -40.16 -13.15 -8.98
CA ARG A 257 -40.45 -13.69 -10.31
C ARG A 257 -39.15 -14.27 -10.86
N THR A 258 -39.13 -15.57 -11.09
CA THR A 258 -38.12 -16.23 -11.90
C THR A 258 -38.12 -15.51 -13.25
N ARG A 259 -37.11 -14.68 -13.50
CA ARG A 259 -36.84 -14.04 -14.79
C ARG A 259 -35.75 -14.84 -15.48
#